data_AF-A0A504JLZ6-F1
#
_entry.id   AF-A0A504JLZ6-F1
#
_cell.length_a   1.000
_cell.length_b   1.000
_cell.length_c   1.000
_cell.angle_alpha   90.00
_cell.angle_beta   90.00
_cell.angle_gamma   90.00
#
_symmetry.space_group_name_H-M   'P 1'
#
loop_
_entity.id
_entity.type
_entity.pdbx_description
1 polymer ?
#
loop_
_entity_poly.entity_id
_entity_poly.type
_entity_poly.pdbx_seq_one_letter_code
_entity_poly.pdbx_strand_id
1 'polypeptide(L)'
;MKYELLTPGSYFHVYNRGNNRENLFKEDRNYNYFLSLLAKHVHPVCKIYAYCLLKNHFHLIAKTRTGIEEKQTSQKFSNMFNAYAKAMNKSYNRTGSLFENRFSRKKIDSEKYLKQLIIYIHRNPEHHNFTRDFRTYPYSSYHSHLSQKPSKIEREFVLSLFEGKSNFEYTHINKKL
;
A
#
# COMPACT_ATOMS: atom_id res chain seq x y z
N MET A 1 10.25 -17.88 9.94
CA MET A 1 9.92 -17.17 8.67
C MET A 1 11.11 -16.28 8.30
N LYS A 2 11.76 -16.54 7.16
CA LYS A 2 12.84 -15.67 6.65
C LYS A 2 12.19 -14.52 5.91
N TYR A 3 12.25 -13.32 6.49
CA TYR A 3 11.68 -12.14 5.84
C TYR A 3 12.64 -11.65 4.75
N GLU A 4 12.15 -11.36 3.56
CA GLU A 4 12.97 -10.79 2.50
C GLU A 4 13.60 -9.47 2.93
N LEU A 5 14.83 -9.21 2.50
CA LEU A 5 15.49 -7.94 2.75
C LEU A 5 14.92 -6.89 1.79
N LEU A 6 14.72 -5.66 2.30
CA LEU A 6 14.27 -4.54 1.47
C LEU A 6 15.46 -3.98 0.68
N THR A 7 15.98 -4.80 -0.25
CA THR A 7 17.17 -4.53 -1.06
C THR A 7 17.03 -3.18 -1.79
N PRO A 8 18.07 -2.31 -1.82
CA PRO A 8 17.97 -0.99 -2.44
C PRO A 8 17.60 -1.06 -3.93
N GLY A 9 16.88 -0.05 -4.44
CA GLY A 9 16.46 0.04 -5.83
C GLY A 9 15.40 -0.98 -6.30
N SER A 10 14.90 -1.85 -5.41
CA SER A 10 14.01 -2.97 -5.76
C SER A 10 12.55 -2.69 -5.43
N TYR A 11 11.65 -3.32 -6.18
CA TYR A 11 10.20 -3.26 -5.95
C TYR A 11 9.76 -4.32 -4.95
N PHE A 12 8.84 -3.97 -4.07
CA PHE A 12 8.25 -4.86 -3.08
C PHE A 12 6.74 -4.66 -2.98
N HIS A 13 6.03 -5.77 -2.91
CA HIS A 13 4.67 -5.83 -2.39
C HIS A 13 4.75 -5.86 -0.87
N VAL A 14 4.34 -4.79 -0.20
CA VAL A 14 4.30 -4.69 1.26
C VAL A 14 2.86 -4.78 1.73
N TYR A 15 2.57 -5.67 2.68
CA TYR A 15 1.21 -5.86 3.18
C TYR A 15 1.21 -6.32 4.63
N ASN A 16 0.10 -6.04 5.32
CA ASN A 16 -0.16 -6.58 6.66
C ASN A 16 -1.66 -6.55 6.93
N ARG A 17 -2.08 -7.25 7.98
CA ARG A 17 -3.47 -7.31 8.47
C ARG A 17 -3.56 -7.04 9.96
N GLY A 18 -4.75 -6.65 10.40
CA GLY A 18 -5.08 -6.52 11.82
C GLY A 18 -4.96 -7.87 12.51
N ASN A 19 -4.44 -7.84 13.73
CA ASN A 19 -4.43 -9.00 14.60
C ASN A 19 -5.86 -9.53 14.78
N ASN A 20 -6.06 -10.84 14.77
CA ASN A 20 -7.39 -11.47 14.80
C ASN A 20 -8.38 -10.93 13.74
N ARG A 21 -7.88 -10.48 12.58
CA ARG A 21 -8.65 -9.87 11.49
C ARG A 21 -9.42 -8.60 11.91
N GLU A 22 -9.02 -7.97 13.01
CA GLU A 22 -9.65 -6.74 13.49
C GLU A 22 -9.45 -5.57 12.52
N ASN A 23 -10.31 -4.57 12.62
CA ASN A 23 -10.24 -3.38 11.79
C ASN A 23 -9.03 -2.53 12.16
N LEU A 24 -8.07 -2.43 11.22
CA LEU A 24 -6.99 -1.45 11.21
C LEU A 24 -7.51 -0.04 11.01
N PHE A 25 -8.58 0.14 10.23
CA PHE A 25 -9.17 1.43 9.92
C PHE A 25 -10.66 1.40 10.31
N LYS A 26 -10.96 1.97 11.47
CA LYS A 26 -12.33 1.97 12.03
C LYS A 26 -13.16 3.13 11.48
N GLU A 27 -12.51 4.23 11.13
CA GLU A 27 -13.12 5.47 10.63
C GLU A 27 -12.14 6.23 9.73
N ASP A 28 -12.66 7.22 8.99
CA ASP A 28 -11.95 7.95 7.93
C ASP A 28 -10.63 8.57 8.40
N ARG A 29 -10.59 9.13 9.62
CA ARG A 29 -9.37 9.71 10.19
C ARG A 29 -8.23 8.69 10.31
N ASN A 30 -8.54 7.40 10.44
CA ASN A 30 -7.52 6.35 10.54
C ASN A 30 -6.79 6.15 9.20
N TYR A 31 -7.53 6.15 8.08
CA TYR A 31 -6.95 6.06 6.74
C TYR A 31 -6.04 7.26 6.45
N ASN A 32 -6.54 8.46 6.73
CA ASN A 32 -5.78 9.70 6.54
C ASN A 32 -4.51 9.72 7.39
N TYR A 33 -4.61 9.30 8.65
CA TYR A 33 -3.46 9.23 9.54
C TYR A 33 -2.42 8.20 9.06
N PHE A 34 -2.84 7.03 8.59
CA PHE A 34 -1.94 6.03 8.01
C PHE A 34 -1.17 6.58 6.80
N LEU A 35 -1.85 7.24 5.87
CA LEU A 35 -1.22 7.89 4.71
C LEU A 35 -0.29 9.04 5.12
N SER A 36 -0.62 9.77 6.19
CA SER A 36 0.28 10.79 6.75
C SER A 36 1.58 10.19 7.31
N LEU A 37 1.50 9.02 7.96
CA LEU A 37 2.67 8.31 8.48
C LEU A 37 3.49 7.68 7.34
N LEU A 38 2.82 7.19 6.29
CA LEU A 38 3.47 6.74 5.06
C LEU A 38 4.28 7.88 4.45
N ALA A 39 3.67 9.05 4.30
CA ALA A 39 4.32 10.29 3.85
C ALA A 39 5.53 10.68 4.72
N LYS A 40 5.40 10.62 6.04
CA LYS A 40 6.44 11.03 6.98
C LYS A 40 7.63 10.07 7.02
N HIS A 41 7.36 8.76 7.03
CA HIS A 41 8.37 7.76 7.34
C HIS A 41 8.88 7.03 6.09
N VAL A 42 7.98 6.65 5.17
CA VAL A 42 8.30 5.74 4.07
C VAL A 42 8.70 6.48 2.79
N HIS A 43 8.04 7.58 2.42
CA HIS A 43 8.43 8.36 1.22
C HIS A 43 9.90 8.86 1.17
N PRO A 44 10.55 9.16 2.32
CA PRO A 44 11.98 9.46 2.34
C PRO A 44 12.89 8.30 1.90
N VAL A 45 12.43 7.04 2.07
CA VAL A 45 13.24 5.84 1.76
C VAL A 45 12.72 5.01 0.60
N CYS A 46 11.46 5.21 0.21
CA CYS A 46 10.80 4.49 -0.86
C CYS A 46 9.98 5.44 -1.74
N LYS A 47 9.74 5.00 -2.97
CA LYS A 47 8.72 5.51 -3.88
C LYS A 47 7.51 4.60 -3.83
N ILE A 48 6.29 5.16 -3.83
CA ILE A 48 5.04 4.38 -3.75
C ILE A 48 4.38 4.39 -5.12
N TYR A 49 4.04 3.21 -5.64
CA TYR A 49 3.46 3.06 -6.97
C TYR A 49 1.95 2.82 -6.89
N ALA A 50 1.50 1.99 -5.94
CA ALA A 50 0.08 1.80 -5.69
C ALA A 50 -0.17 1.43 -4.23
N TYR A 51 -1.37 1.67 -3.75
CA TYR A 51 -1.85 1.23 -2.46
C TYR A 51 -3.35 0.91 -2.47
N CYS A 52 -3.77 0.07 -1.54
CA CYS A 52 -5.16 -0.08 -1.13
C CYS A 52 -5.23 -0.36 0.38
N LEU A 53 -6.01 0.44 1.10
CA LEU A 53 -6.24 0.31 2.53
C LEU A 53 -7.66 -0.22 2.74
N LEU A 54 -7.79 -1.46 3.20
CA LEU A 54 -9.07 -2.11 3.52
C LEU A 54 -9.27 -2.15 5.03
N LYS A 55 -10.51 -2.22 5.52
CA LYS A 55 -10.78 -2.04 6.96
C LYS A 55 -9.85 -2.86 7.86
N ASN A 56 -9.53 -4.10 7.51
CA ASN A 56 -8.72 -5.01 8.31
C ASN A 56 -7.32 -5.32 7.74
N HIS A 57 -6.94 -4.80 6.57
CA HIS A 57 -5.62 -5.07 5.97
C HIS A 57 -5.24 -4.03 4.92
N PHE A 58 -3.98 -3.98 4.50
CA PHE A 58 -3.54 -3.06 3.46
C PHE A 58 -2.53 -3.71 2.52
N HIS A 59 -2.40 -3.12 1.34
CA HIS A 59 -1.40 -3.48 0.33
C HIS A 59 -0.72 -2.21 -0.19
N LEU A 60 0.60 -2.27 -0.36
CA LEU A 60 1.44 -1.22 -0.95
C LEU A 60 2.37 -1.85 -1.99
N ILE A 61 2.61 -1.15 -3.09
CA ILE A 61 3.79 -1.37 -3.94
C ILE A 61 4.78 -0.25 -3.65
N ALA A 62 5.93 -0.62 -3.11
CA ALA A 62 7.00 0.31 -2.78
C ALA A 62 8.28 -0.08 -3.54
N LYS A 63 8.94 0.89 -4.16
CA LYS A 63 10.31 0.74 -4.65
C LYS A 63 11.26 1.41 -3.66
N THR A 64 12.21 0.66 -3.13
CA THR A 64 13.25 1.24 -2.27
C THR A 64 14.13 2.19 -3.07
N ARG A 65 14.56 3.30 -2.47
CA ARG A 65 15.48 4.23 -3.12
C ARG A 65 16.89 3.62 -3.19
N THR A 66 17.62 3.97 -4.24
CA THR A 66 19.05 3.65 -4.36
C THR A 66 19.85 4.44 -3.31
N GLY A 67 20.93 3.85 -2.80
CA GLY A 67 21.81 4.49 -1.80
C GLY A 67 21.27 4.55 -0.37
N ILE A 68 20.10 3.95 -0.10
CA ILE A 68 19.52 3.83 1.24
C ILE A 68 19.62 2.39 1.68
N GLU A 69 20.31 2.15 2.80
CA GLU A 69 20.52 0.80 3.31
C GLU A 69 19.21 0.09 3.70
N GLU A 70 19.22 -1.23 3.56
CA GLU A 70 18.07 -2.10 3.86
C GLU A 70 17.59 -1.96 5.31
N LYS A 71 18.56 -1.80 6.24
CA LYS A 71 18.28 -1.59 7.67
C LYS A 71 17.59 -0.26 7.90
N GLN A 72 18.03 0.80 7.24
CA GLN A 72 17.41 2.12 7.33
C GLN A 72 15.97 2.10 6.78
N THR A 73 15.78 1.47 5.62
CA THR A 73 14.45 1.30 5.02
C THR A 73 13.51 0.51 5.94
N SER A 74 13.98 -0.63 6.46
CA SER A 74 13.22 -1.46 7.40
C SER A 74 12.86 -0.71 8.68
N GLN A 75 13.78 0.10 9.21
CA GLN A 75 13.54 0.92 10.40
C GLN A 75 12.45 1.97 10.15
N LYS A 76 12.41 2.59 8.97
CA LYS A 76 11.36 3.57 8.64
C LYS A 76 9.98 2.94 8.55
N PHE A 77 9.84 1.76 7.93
CA PHE A 77 8.58 1.00 7.97
C PHE A 77 8.21 0.63 9.41
N SER A 78 9.17 0.16 10.22
CA SER A 78 8.91 -0.15 11.63
C SER A 78 8.40 1.06 12.41
N ASN A 79 9.03 2.23 12.23
CA ASN A 79 8.61 3.48 12.86
C ASN A 79 7.17 3.85 12.45
N MET A 80 6.83 3.73 11.17
CA MET A 80 5.48 3.97 10.66
C MET A 80 4.44 3.06 11.34
N PHE A 81 4.66 1.74 11.32
CA PHE A 81 3.71 0.79 11.90
C PHE A 81 3.58 0.93 13.42
N ASN A 82 4.68 1.18 14.12
CA ASN A 82 4.67 1.42 15.56
C ASN A 82 3.91 2.70 15.92
N ALA A 83 4.12 3.79 15.16
CA ALA A 83 3.39 5.04 15.38
C ALA A 83 1.88 4.86 15.14
N TYR A 84 1.50 4.11 14.11
CA TYR A 84 0.10 3.81 13.83
C TYR A 84 -0.52 2.95 14.93
N ALA A 85 0.13 1.84 15.31
CA ALA A 85 -0.36 0.95 16.36
C ALA A 85 -0.55 1.67 17.70
N LYS A 86 0.41 2.50 18.12
CA LYS A 86 0.31 3.32 19.33
C LYS A 86 -0.88 4.27 19.30
N ALA A 87 -1.09 4.96 18.17
CA ALA A 87 -2.19 5.90 18.03
C ALA A 87 -3.55 5.19 18.08
N MET A 88 -3.69 4.04 17.41
CA MET A 88 -4.90 3.23 17.44
C MET A 88 -5.18 2.67 18.84
N ASN A 89 -4.15 2.15 19.52
CA ASN A 89 -4.28 1.64 20.87
C ASN A 89 -4.75 2.73 21.85
N LYS A 90 -4.14 3.93 21.78
CA LYS A 90 -4.56 5.09 22.57
C LYS A 90 -5.98 5.55 22.24
N SER A 91 -6.32 5.68 20.95
CA SER A 91 -7.60 6.27 20.52
C SER A 91 -8.81 5.38 20.78
N TYR A 92 -8.60 4.06 20.88
CA TYR A 92 -9.67 3.09 21.06
C TYR A 92 -9.55 2.28 22.36
N ASN A 93 -8.74 2.75 23.31
CA ASN A 93 -8.49 2.08 24.58
C ASN A 93 -8.15 0.58 24.42
N ARG A 94 -7.30 0.25 23.43
CA ARG A 94 -6.87 -1.12 23.14
C ARG A 94 -5.49 -1.38 23.73
N THR A 95 -5.25 -2.63 24.07
CA THR A 95 -3.94 -3.15 24.45
C THR A 95 -3.49 -4.23 23.46
N GLY A 96 -2.22 -4.63 23.55
CA GLY A 96 -1.65 -5.66 22.68
C GLY A 96 -1.30 -5.19 21.26
N SER A 97 -0.98 -6.16 20.41
CA SER A 97 -0.56 -5.89 19.02
C SER A 97 -1.76 -5.51 18.14
N LEU A 98 -1.62 -4.43 17.38
CA LEU A 98 -2.60 -4.05 16.36
C LEU A 98 -2.46 -4.91 15.09
N PHE A 99 -1.23 -5.17 14.67
CA PHE A 99 -0.93 -5.98 13.48
C PHE A 99 -0.67 -7.43 13.90
N GLU A 100 -1.04 -8.38 13.06
CA GLU A 100 -0.88 -9.80 13.40
C GLU A 100 0.59 -10.21 13.53
N ASN A 101 1.43 -9.74 12.61
CA ASN A 101 2.85 -10.04 12.56
C ASN A 101 3.65 -8.81 12.11
N ARG A 102 4.98 -8.97 11.99
CA ARG A 102 5.79 -8.03 11.21
C ARG A 102 5.22 -7.94 9.79
N PHE A 103 5.29 -6.75 9.20
CA PHE A 103 4.79 -6.56 7.84
C PHE A 103 5.47 -7.53 6.86
N SER A 104 4.65 -8.15 6.03
CA SER A 104 5.11 -9.02 4.97
C SER A 104 5.64 -8.18 3.82
N ARG A 105 6.66 -8.70 3.15
CA ARG A 105 7.13 -8.16 1.88
C ARG A 105 7.51 -9.28 0.93
N LYS A 106 7.21 -9.07 -0.35
CA LYS A 106 7.62 -9.94 -1.45
C LYS A 106 8.23 -9.09 -2.55
N LYS A 107 9.44 -9.42 -2.97
CA LYS A 107 10.13 -8.74 -4.07
C LYS A 107 9.35 -8.96 -5.37
N ILE A 108 9.28 -7.90 -6.16
CA ILE A 108 8.69 -7.90 -7.49
C ILE A 108 9.85 -7.84 -8.46
N ASP A 109 10.02 -8.89 -9.25
CA ASP A 109 11.17 -9.16 -10.12
C ASP A 109 10.87 -8.98 -11.61
N SER A 110 9.60 -8.77 -11.98
CA SER A 110 9.19 -8.56 -13.37
C SER A 110 8.15 -7.46 -13.49
N GLU A 111 8.20 -6.73 -14.60
CA GLU A 111 7.20 -5.72 -14.95
C GLU A 111 5.81 -6.34 -15.14
N LYS A 112 5.73 -7.55 -15.72
CA LYS A 112 4.48 -8.30 -15.87
C LYS A 112 3.81 -8.51 -14.50
N TYR A 113 4.59 -8.95 -13.50
CA TYR A 113 4.07 -9.14 -12.15
C TYR A 113 3.70 -7.80 -11.49
N LEU A 114 4.50 -6.74 -11.69
CA LEU A 114 4.18 -5.40 -11.22
C LEU A 114 2.81 -4.91 -11.74
N LYS A 115 2.57 -5.01 -13.06
CA LYS A 115 1.29 -4.62 -13.69
C LYS A 115 0.11 -5.43 -13.14
N GLN A 116 0.27 -6.74 -13.00
CA GLN A 116 -0.77 -7.61 -12.42
C GLN A 116 -1.08 -7.23 -10.97
N LEU A 117 -0.05 -6.95 -10.18
CA LEU A 117 -0.22 -6.59 -8.77
C LEU A 117 -0.87 -5.21 -8.60
N ILE A 118 -0.58 -4.24 -9.46
CA ILE A 118 -1.26 -2.93 -9.46
C ILE A 118 -2.78 -3.13 -9.64
N ILE A 119 -3.18 -3.93 -10.64
CA ILE A 119 -4.60 -4.25 -10.88
C ILE A 119 -5.19 -4.97 -9.66
N TYR A 120 -4.50 -6.00 -9.14
CA TYR A 120 -4.95 -6.76 -7.97
C TYR A 120 -5.19 -5.88 -6.75
N ILE A 121 -4.26 -4.98 -6.44
CA ILE A 121 -4.37 -4.08 -5.29
C ILE A 121 -5.56 -3.12 -5.46
N HIS A 122 -5.74 -2.53 -6.63
CA HIS A 122 -6.86 -1.61 -6.87
C HIS A 122 -8.21 -2.32 -6.86
N ARG A 123 -8.29 -3.58 -7.33
CA ARG A 123 -9.52 -4.40 -7.31
C ARG A 123 -9.78 -5.11 -5.98
N ASN A 124 -8.85 -5.04 -5.04
CA ASN A 124 -8.95 -5.73 -3.76
C ASN A 124 -10.22 -5.40 -2.96
N PRO A 125 -10.76 -4.17 -2.96
CA PRO A 125 -12.03 -3.85 -2.31
C PRO A 125 -13.22 -4.65 -2.85
N GLU A 126 -13.26 -4.91 -4.15
CA GLU A 126 -14.27 -5.76 -4.79
C GLU A 126 -14.05 -7.23 -4.41
N HIS A 127 -12.81 -7.71 -4.54
CA HIS A 127 -12.44 -9.09 -4.21
C HIS A 127 -12.77 -9.49 -2.77
N HIS A 128 -12.65 -8.57 -1.81
CA HIS A 128 -12.97 -8.79 -0.40
C HIS A 128 -14.36 -8.30 0.01
N ASN A 129 -15.25 -7.98 -0.96
CA ASN A 129 -16.64 -7.57 -0.74
C ASN A 129 -16.80 -6.29 0.12
N PHE A 130 -15.82 -5.38 0.11
CA PHE A 130 -15.95 -4.05 0.74
C PHE A 130 -16.79 -3.08 -0.10
N THR A 131 -16.84 -3.31 -1.41
CA THR A 131 -17.69 -2.58 -2.37
C THR A 131 -18.06 -3.50 -3.52
N ARG A 132 -19.16 -3.23 -4.22
CA ARG A 132 -19.51 -3.91 -5.48
C ARG A 132 -18.69 -3.43 -6.67
N ASP A 133 -18.10 -2.23 -6.56
CA ASP A 133 -17.32 -1.60 -7.61
C ASP A 133 -16.08 -0.97 -7.00
N PHE A 134 -14.89 -1.49 -7.32
CA PHE A 134 -13.64 -0.97 -6.78
C PHE A 134 -13.41 0.51 -7.14
N ARG A 135 -14.02 1.01 -8.22
CA ARG A 135 -13.94 2.41 -8.67
C ARG A 135 -14.71 3.36 -7.77
N THR A 136 -15.46 2.87 -6.79
CA THR A 136 -16.12 3.72 -5.77
C THR A 136 -15.37 3.69 -4.45
N TYR A 137 -14.31 2.90 -4.32
CA TYR A 137 -13.59 2.74 -3.06
C TYR A 137 -12.54 3.85 -2.86
N PRO A 138 -12.72 4.74 -1.86
CA PRO A 138 -11.91 5.96 -1.74
C PRO A 138 -10.50 5.71 -1.19
N TYR A 139 -10.28 4.57 -0.53
CA TYR A 139 -9.03 4.28 0.17
C TYR A 139 -8.05 3.44 -0.64
N SER A 140 -8.13 3.55 -1.96
CA SER A 140 -7.13 3.04 -2.91
C SER A 140 -6.45 4.17 -3.68
N SER A 141 -5.28 3.90 -4.25
CA SER A 141 -4.61 4.85 -5.14
C SER A 141 -5.24 4.92 -6.54
N TYR A 142 -6.28 4.16 -6.86
CA TYR A 142 -6.83 4.09 -8.22
C TYR A 142 -7.20 5.48 -8.74
N HIS A 143 -8.01 6.25 -7.99
CA HIS A 143 -8.36 7.62 -8.36
C HIS A 143 -7.17 8.59 -8.36
N SER A 144 -6.16 8.33 -7.52
CA SER A 144 -4.93 9.14 -7.52
C SER A 144 -4.18 9.00 -8.84
N HIS A 145 -4.28 7.88 -9.55
CA HIS A 145 -3.70 7.72 -10.88
C HIS A 145 -4.50 8.45 -11.97
N LEU A 146 -5.81 8.59 -11.81
CA LEU A 146 -6.70 9.20 -12.81
C LEU A 146 -6.86 10.72 -12.66
N SER A 147 -6.55 11.23 -11.47
CA SER A 147 -6.69 12.64 -11.09
C SER A 147 -5.48 13.47 -11.51
N GLN A 148 -5.73 14.74 -11.87
CA GLN A 148 -4.69 15.74 -12.15
C GLN A 148 -4.12 16.39 -10.88
N LYS A 149 -4.74 16.17 -9.72
CA LYS A 149 -4.26 16.76 -8.45
C LYS A 149 -2.87 16.21 -8.09
N PRO A 150 -2.00 16.99 -7.43
CA PRO A 150 -0.74 16.47 -6.92
C PRO A 150 -0.96 15.23 -6.04
N SER A 151 -0.09 14.25 -6.16
CA SER A 151 -0.10 13.05 -5.32
C SER A 151 1.33 12.63 -4.98
N LYS A 152 1.48 11.78 -3.96
CA LYS A 152 2.78 11.24 -3.56
C LYS A 152 3.11 9.91 -4.24
N ILE A 153 2.26 9.43 -5.13
CA ILE A 153 2.49 8.19 -5.88
C ILE A 153 3.25 8.46 -7.17
N GLU A 154 3.95 7.46 -7.70
CA GLU A 154 4.65 7.51 -8.98
C GLU A 154 3.67 7.36 -10.16
N ARG A 155 2.71 8.29 -10.26
CA ARG A 155 1.61 8.27 -11.24
C ARG A 155 2.11 8.11 -12.67
N GLU A 156 3.01 8.99 -13.12
CA GLU A 156 3.44 9.02 -14.52
C GLU A 156 4.09 7.71 -14.95
N PHE A 157 4.93 7.13 -14.08
CA PHE A 157 5.52 5.82 -14.33
C PHE A 157 4.46 4.72 -14.38
N VAL A 158 3.51 4.72 -13.44
CA VAL A 158 2.46 3.70 -13.46
C VAL A 158 1.64 3.83 -14.74
N LEU A 159 1.20 5.03 -15.11
CA LEU A 159 0.45 5.23 -16.35
C LEU A 159 1.25 4.82 -17.59
N SER A 160 2.57 5.07 -17.63
CA SER A 160 3.41 4.63 -18.75
C SER A 160 3.51 3.10 -18.86
N LEU A 161 3.50 2.37 -17.73
CA LEU A 161 3.44 0.88 -17.76
C LEU A 161 2.20 0.35 -18.48
N PHE A 162 1.12 1.13 -18.47
CA PHE A 162 -0.14 0.78 -19.12
C PHE A 162 -0.35 1.55 -20.42
N GLU A 163 0.68 2.17 -21.01
CA GLU A 163 0.56 2.90 -22.28
C GLU A 163 -0.48 4.05 -22.20
N GLY A 164 -0.58 4.67 -21.02
CA GLY A 164 -1.43 5.82 -20.77
C GLY A 164 -2.69 5.52 -19.96
N LYS A 165 -3.41 6.61 -19.65
CA LYS A 165 -4.60 6.59 -18.78
C LYS A 165 -5.73 5.70 -19.31
N SER A 166 -6.05 5.81 -20.60
CA SER A 166 -7.17 5.06 -21.19
C SER A 166 -6.96 3.55 -21.08
N ASN A 167 -5.74 3.06 -21.36
CA ASN A 167 -5.43 1.64 -21.27
C ASN A 167 -5.20 1.17 -19.82
N PHE A 168 -4.76 2.05 -18.92
CA PHE A 168 -4.83 1.79 -17.47
C PHE A 168 -6.28 1.51 -17.03
N GLU A 169 -7.24 2.36 -17.40
CA GLU A 169 -8.66 2.15 -17.07
C GLU A 169 -9.22 0.87 -17.72
N TYR A 170 -8.98 0.68 -19.02
CA TYR A 170 -9.43 -0.48 -19.77
C TYR A 170 -8.93 -1.80 -19.17
N THR A 171 -7.64 -1.88 -18.84
CA THR A 171 -7.05 -3.10 -18.28
C THR A 171 -7.55 -3.41 -16.87
N HIS A 172 -7.83 -2.39 -16.05
CA HIS A 172 -8.41 -2.59 -14.70
C HIS A 172 -9.83 -3.17 -14.77
N ILE A 173 -10.60 -2.82 -15.80
CA ILE A 173 -11.97 -3.33 -15.99
C ILE A 173 -11.95 -4.74 -16.58
N ASN A 174 -11.15 -4.97 -17.63
CA ASN A 174 -11.28 -6.14 -18.49
C ASN A 174 -10.36 -7.32 -18.13
N LYS A 175 -9.25 -7.09 -17.40
CA LYS A 175 -8.46 -8.22 -16.88
C LYS A 175 -9.10 -8.74 -15.59
N LYS A 176 -9.77 -9.89 -15.69
CA LYS A 176 -9.95 -10.78 -14.54
C LYS A 176 -8.57 -11.35 -14.18
N LEU A 177 -8.21 -11.23 -12.91
CA LEU A 177 -6.99 -11.80 -12.34
C LEU A 177 -7.14 -13.31 -12.17
#